data_AF-A0A7S2D0H2-F1
#
_entry.id   AF-A0A7S2D0H2-F1
#
_cell.length_a   1.000
_cell.length_b   1.000
_cell.length_c   1.000
_cell.angle_alpha   90.00
_cell.angle_beta   90.00
_cell.angle_gamma   90.00
#
_symmetry.space_group_name_H-M   'P 1'
#
loop_
_entity.id
_entity.type
_entity.pdbx_description
1 polymer ?
#
loop_
_entity_poly.entity_id
_entity_poly.type
_entity_poly.pdbx_seq_one_letter_code
_entity_poly.pdbx_strand_id
1 'polypeptide(L)'
;GVLYPMKAHSDDRFDPAGESYGFEPYDREGGDPVEIKAGSVVFFNGYTLHRSLPNRSPDSFRRSLVIHYMSAESLLPWDCDQTITLTQDNRDVIVVAGMDPYKDKGYVTNNTFPFVRPDKGSSHGGGA
;
A
#
# COMPACT_ATOMS: atom_id res chain seq x y z
N GLY A 1 1.91 -13.89 9.46
CA GLY A 1 3.19 -13.77 8.76
C GLY A 1 4.11 -12.89 9.57
N VAL A 2 5.24 -12.48 9.01
CA VAL A 2 6.26 -11.68 9.72
C VAL A 2 6.22 -10.26 9.18
N LEU A 3 6.14 -9.26 10.08
CA LEU A 3 6.41 -7.88 9.73
C LEU A 3 7.88 -7.62 10.04
N TYR A 4 8.67 -7.45 8.99
CA TYR A 4 10.07 -7.11 9.11
C TYR A 4 10.23 -5.62 9.43
N PRO A 5 11.25 -5.23 10.21
CA PRO A 5 11.54 -3.83 10.46
C PRO A 5 11.85 -3.13 9.13
N MET A 6 11.53 -1.84 9.07
CA MET A 6 11.77 -1.00 7.90
C MET A 6 12.89 -0.01 8.18
N LYS A 7 13.71 0.28 7.17
CA LYS A 7 14.77 1.30 7.20
C LYS A 7 14.64 2.23 6.00
N ALA A 8 15.20 3.44 6.10
CA ALA A 8 15.32 4.32 4.95
C ALA A 8 16.27 3.72 3.89
N HIS A 9 16.06 4.08 2.63
CA HIS A 9 16.97 3.73 1.53
C HIS A 9 17.22 4.92 0.61
N SER A 10 18.38 4.89 -0.07
CA SER A 10 18.80 5.90 -1.05
C SER A 10 18.75 5.37 -2.49
N ASP A 11 18.03 4.27 -2.72
CA ASP A 11 17.89 3.65 -4.05
C ASP A 11 16.88 4.43 -4.90
N ASP A 12 17.36 5.13 -5.92
CA ASP A 12 16.55 6.00 -6.79
C ASP A 12 15.56 5.24 -7.67
N ARG A 13 15.66 3.91 -7.74
CA ARG A 13 14.71 3.06 -8.47
C ARG A 13 13.34 2.99 -7.80
N PHE A 14 13.27 3.32 -6.51
CA PHE A 14 12.08 3.14 -5.67
C PHE A 14 11.65 4.46 -5.03
N ASP A 15 10.42 4.50 -4.54
CA ASP A 15 9.81 5.67 -3.88
C ASP A 15 10.50 5.97 -2.52
N PRO A 16 10.10 7.01 -1.76
CA PRO A 16 10.75 7.35 -0.49
C PRO A 16 10.28 6.52 0.71
N ALA A 17 9.42 5.51 0.51
CA ALA A 17 8.96 4.66 1.61
C ALA A 17 10.13 3.88 2.23
N GLY A 18 9.98 3.44 3.48
CA GLY A 18 10.98 2.54 4.08
C GLY A 18 11.03 1.20 3.34
N GLU A 19 12.20 0.56 3.31
CA GLU A 19 12.36 -0.81 2.83
C GLU A 19 12.47 -1.78 4.01
N SER A 20 11.84 -2.95 3.90
CA SER A 20 12.05 -4.04 4.86
C SER A 20 13.51 -4.53 4.83
N TYR A 21 14.01 -5.06 5.95
CA TYR A 21 15.34 -5.68 6.02
C TYR A 21 15.40 -6.81 7.05
N GLY A 22 16.50 -7.57 7.05
CA GLY A 22 16.73 -8.65 8.02
C GLY A 22 15.82 -9.86 7.78
N PHE A 23 15.40 -10.08 6.54
CA PHE A 23 14.47 -11.14 6.15
C PHE A 23 15.17 -12.43 5.69
N GLU A 24 16.20 -12.86 6.41
CA GLU A 24 16.87 -14.14 6.19
C GLU A 24 15.85 -15.29 6.11
N PRO A 25 15.96 -16.21 5.12
CA PRO A 25 17.12 -16.44 4.24
C PRO A 25 17.02 -15.73 2.87
N TYR A 26 16.15 -14.74 2.71
CA TYR A 26 15.95 -14.10 1.40
C TYR A 26 16.92 -12.96 1.16
N ASP A 27 17.43 -12.86 -0.06
CA ASP A 27 18.25 -11.74 -0.50
C ASP A 27 17.40 -10.50 -0.81
N ARG A 28 17.97 -9.30 -0.62
CA ARG A 28 17.32 -8.04 -1.02
C ARG A 28 17.11 -7.98 -2.53
N GLU A 29 18.07 -8.49 -3.28
CA GLU A 29 18.00 -8.56 -4.75
C GLU A 29 17.56 -9.95 -5.22
N GLY A 30 16.96 -10.00 -6.41
CA GLY A 30 16.29 -11.20 -6.91
C GLY A 30 14.77 -11.18 -6.67
N GLY A 31 14.22 -12.39 -6.49
CA GLY A 31 12.78 -12.68 -6.43
C GLY A 31 12.21 -13.21 -7.76
N ASP A 32 11.00 -13.74 -7.70
CA ASP A 32 10.30 -14.29 -8.87
C ASP A 32 9.44 -13.22 -9.56
N PRO A 33 9.67 -12.91 -10.85
CA PRO A 33 8.85 -11.95 -11.56
C PRO A 33 7.42 -12.49 -11.78
N VAL A 34 6.43 -11.68 -11.48
CA VAL A 34 5.01 -12.00 -11.71
C VAL A 34 4.51 -11.22 -12.94
N GLU A 35 4.68 -11.82 -14.11
CA GLU A 35 4.22 -11.26 -15.38
C GLU A 35 2.76 -11.61 -15.65
N ILE A 36 1.94 -10.61 -15.94
CA ILE A 36 0.49 -10.78 -16.11
C ILE A 36 -0.03 -9.97 -17.28
N LYS A 37 -1.14 -10.43 -17.87
CA LYS A 37 -1.87 -9.70 -18.91
C LYS A 37 -2.80 -8.66 -18.29
N ALA A 38 -3.16 -7.63 -19.05
CA ALA A 38 -4.20 -6.67 -18.65
C ALA A 38 -5.50 -7.40 -18.28
N GLY A 39 -6.12 -7.00 -17.16
CA GLY A 39 -7.31 -7.65 -16.61
C GLY A 39 -7.03 -8.86 -15.70
N SER A 40 -5.78 -9.28 -15.55
CA SER A 40 -5.41 -10.31 -14.58
C SER A 40 -5.42 -9.77 -13.16
N VAL A 41 -5.61 -10.67 -12.18
CA VAL A 41 -5.53 -10.35 -10.75
C VAL A 41 -4.35 -11.10 -10.13
N VAL A 42 -3.56 -10.40 -9.34
CA VAL A 42 -2.56 -11.00 -8.45
C VAL A 42 -3.08 -10.83 -7.03
N PHE A 43 -3.29 -11.94 -6.34
CA PHE A 43 -3.75 -11.96 -4.96
C PHE A 43 -2.63 -12.51 -4.09
N PHE A 44 -2.19 -11.74 -3.11
CA PHE A 44 -1.11 -12.11 -2.21
C PHE A 44 -1.38 -11.62 -0.80
N ASN A 45 -0.74 -12.25 0.17
CA ASN A 45 -0.92 -11.93 1.58
C ASN A 45 -0.14 -10.64 1.95
N GLY A 46 -0.66 -9.81 2.85
CA GLY A 46 0.01 -8.58 3.32
C GLY A 46 1.40 -8.78 3.96
N TYR A 47 1.77 -10.00 4.35
CA TYR A 47 3.12 -10.34 4.83
C TYR A 47 4.10 -10.76 3.71
N THR A 48 3.67 -10.79 2.46
CA THR A 48 4.53 -11.21 1.34
C THR A 48 5.54 -10.11 1.05
N LEU A 49 6.84 -10.42 1.05
CA LEU A 49 7.86 -9.50 0.56
C LEU A 49 7.63 -9.28 -0.94
N HIS A 50 7.40 -8.03 -1.34
CA HIS A 50 7.11 -7.69 -2.72
C HIS A 50 7.67 -6.31 -3.07
N ARG A 51 7.96 -6.11 -4.35
CA ARG A 51 8.42 -4.84 -4.91
C ARG A 51 8.05 -4.76 -6.38
N SER A 52 8.06 -3.54 -6.91
CA SER A 52 7.86 -3.32 -8.34
C SER A 52 9.12 -2.72 -8.95
N LEU A 53 9.61 -3.30 -10.04
CA LEU A 53 10.81 -2.80 -10.72
C LEU A 53 10.49 -1.58 -11.61
N PRO A 54 11.50 -0.75 -11.92
CA PRO A 54 11.35 0.41 -12.81
C PRO A 54 10.69 0.05 -14.14
N ASN A 55 9.77 0.91 -14.58
CA ASN A 55 9.20 0.80 -15.91
C ASN A 55 10.27 1.14 -16.96
N ARG A 56 10.55 0.20 -17.86
CA ARG A 56 11.54 0.37 -18.95
C ARG A 56 10.90 0.60 -20.32
N SER A 57 9.56 0.70 -20.39
CA SER A 57 8.87 1.02 -21.63
C SER A 57 9.15 2.46 -22.05
N PRO A 58 9.44 2.73 -23.33
CA PRO A 58 9.73 4.09 -23.81
C PRO A 58 8.49 4.99 -23.87
N ASP A 59 7.30 4.41 -24.02
CA ASP A 59 6.08 5.11 -24.45
C ASP A 59 4.79 4.60 -23.75
N SER A 60 4.91 3.76 -22.73
CA SER A 60 3.74 3.15 -22.08
C SER A 60 3.86 3.15 -20.56
N PHE A 61 2.72 3.28 -19.89
CA PHE A 61 2.59 3.19 -18.44
C PHE A 61 2.04 1.84 -18.01
N ARG A 62 2.60 1.28 -16.92
CA ARG A 62 1.99 0.16 -16.20
C ARG A 62 0.98 0.71 -15.20
N ARG A 63 -0.30 0.37 -15.38
CA ARG A 63 -1.40 0.76 -14.48
C ARG A 63 -1.85 -0.44 -13.65
N SER A 64 -2.13 -0.21 -12.37
CA SER A 64 -2.66 -1.21 -11.45
C SER A 64 -3.68 -0.59 -10.50
N LEU A 65 -4.73 -1.35 -10.17
CA LEU A 65 -5.63 -1.05 -9.07
C LEU A 65 -5.30 -1.99 -7.91
N VAL A 66 -5.03 -1.44 -6.74
CA VAL A 66 -4.70 -2.21 -5.53
C VAL A 66 -5.87 -2.09 -4.55
N ILE A 67 -6.37 -3.22 -4.08
CA ILE A 67 -7.45 -3.30 -3.09
C ILE A 67 -6.92 -4.13 -1.92
N HIS A 68 -7.03 -3.58 -0.71
CA HIS A 68 -6.66 -4.28 0.52
C HIS A 68 -7.92 -4.89 1.14
N TYR A 69 -7.88 -6.19 1.42
CA TYR A 69 -8.92 -6.89 2.14
C TYR A 69 -8.42 -7.24 3.54
N MET A 70 -9.24 -7.00 4.55
CA MET A 70 -8.89 -7.25 5.95
C MET A 70 -10.12 -7.67 6.75
N SER A 71 -9.91 -8.41 7.84
CA SER A 71 -10.98 -8.66 8.80
C SER A 71 -11.38 -7.36 9.49
N ALA A 72 -12.68 -7.15 9.69
CA ALA A 72 -13.21 -6.02 10.45
C ALA A 72 -12.80 -6.02 11.94
N GLU A 73 -12.21 -7.12 12.41
CA GLU A 73 -11.60 -7.24 13.74
C GLU A 73 -10.19 -6.64 13.84
N SER A 74 -9.59 -6.29 12.69
CA SER A 74 -8.23 -5.73 12.66
C SER A 74 -8.24 -4.24 13.01
N LEU A 75 -7.11 -3.76 13.54
CA LEU A 75 -6.86 -2.32 13.61
C LEU A 75 -6.79 -1.75 12.18
N LEU A 76 -7.34 -0.55 12.01
CA LEU A 76 -7.39 0.17 10.74
C LEU A 76 -6.64 1.51 10.87
N PRO A 77 -5.31 1.52 11.12
CA PRO A 77 -4.54 2.76 11.31
C PRO A 77 -4.21 3.46 9.98
N TRP A 78 -5.03 3.25 8.94
CA TRP A 78 -4.72 3.66 7.57
C TRP A 78 -5.06 5.13 7.36
N ASP A 79 -4.02 5.96 7.33
CA ASP A 79 -4.07 7.37 6.98
C ASP A 79 -2.95 7.68 5.97
N CYS A 80 -3.25 7.45 4.69
CA CYS A 80 -2.23 7.58 3.64
C CYS A 80 -1.96 9.04 3.24
N ASP A 81 -2.92 9.94 3.43
CA ASP A 81 -2.84 11.35 3.05
C ASP A 81 -2.58 12.30 4.24
N GLN A 82 -2.56 11.76 5.47
CA GLN A 82 -2.31 12.50 6.71
C GLN A 82 -3.35 13.61 6.98
N THR A 83 -4.56 13.44 6.45
CA THR A 83 -5.61 14.47 6.51
C THR A 83 -6.58 14.28 7.67
N ILE A 84 -6.54 13.12 8.34
CA ILE A 84 -7.46 12.79 9.42
C ILE A 84 -6.77 12.84 10.80
N THR A 85 -7.58 12.87 11.86
CA THR A 85 -7.06 12.72 13.22
C THR A 85 -6.49 11.32 13.39
N LEU A 86 -5.27 11.22 13.91
CA LEU A 86 -4.59 9.95 14.16
C LEU A 86 -5.52 9.00 14.94
N THR A 87 -5.82 7.86 14.33
CA THR A 87 -6.70 6.84 14.87
C THR A 87 -6.11 5.46 14.61
N GLN A 88 -6.47 4.49 15.43
CA GLN A 88 -6.17 3.07 15.20
C GLN A 88 -7.33 2.33 14.53
N ASP A 89 -8.43 3.03 14.24
CA ASP A 89 -9.68 2.47 13.73
C ASP A 89 -10.33 3.46 12.74
N ASN A 90 -9.66 3.77 11.62
CA ASN A 90 -10.22 4.55 10.52
C ASN A 90 -11.23 3.67 9.74
N ARG A 91 -12.52 3.79 10.09
CA ARG A 91 -13.61 2.99 9.48
C ARG A 91 -14.16 3.59 8.19
N ASP A 92 -13.29 4.15 7.35
CA ASP A 92 -13.58 4.48 5.93
C ASP A 92 -13.36 3.22 5.08
N VAL A 93 -14.26 2.26 5.25
CA VAL A 93 -14.15 0.90 4.71
C VAL A 93 -15.48 0.42 4.15
N ILE A 94 -15.42 -0.55 3.24
CA ILE A 94 -16.61 -1.19 2.66
C ILE A 94 -16.66 -2.64 3.14
N VAL A 95 -17.74 -3.04 3.82
CA VAL A 95 -17.98 -4.43 4.18
C VAL A 95 -18.44 -5.19 2.94
N VAL A 96 -17.55 -6.03 2.40
CA VAL A 96 -17.80 -6.81 1.18
C VAL A 96 -18.28 -8.24 1.45
N ALA A 97 -18.02 -8.78 2.64
CA ALA A 97 -18.41 -10.13 3.05
C ALA A 97 -18.50 -10.26 4.58
N GLY A 98 -19.37 -11.14 5.04
CA GLY A 98 -19.53 -11.45 6.47
C GLY A 98 -20.27 -10.38 7.26
N MET A 99 -20.08 -10.39 8.58
CA MET A 99 -20.65 -9.44 9.53
C MET A 99 -19.53 -8.75 10.30
N ASP A 100 -19.54 -7.42 10.32
CA ASP A 100 -18.63 -6.63 11.14
C ASP A 100 -19.07 -6.71 12.62
N PRO A 101 -18.26 -7.29 13.53
CA PRO A 101 -18.60 -7.38 14.96
C PRO A 101 -18.60 -6.01 15.65
N TYR A 102 -18.03 -4.99 15.01
CA TYR A 102 -17.96 -3.61 15.51
C TYR A 102 -18.81 -2.63 14.71
N LYS A 103 -19.81 -3.11 13.96
CA LYS A 103 -20.70 -2.27 13.13
C LYS A 103 -21.31 -1.08 13.89
N ASP A 104 -21.53 -1.22 15.20
CA ASP A 104 -22.16 -0.20 16.04
C ASP A 104 -21.26 1.02 16.27
N LYS A 105 -19.95 0.91 15.97
CA LYS A 105 -19.03 2.05 15.89
C LYS A 105 -19.31 2.97 14.70
N GLY A 106 -20.12 2.52 13.75
CA GLY A 106 -20.41 3.24 12.51
C GLY A 106 -19.28 3.14 11.48
N TYR A 107 -19.58 3.63 10.29
CA TYR A 107 -18.61 3.80 9.20
C TYR A 107 -18.54 5.27 8.86
N VAL A 108 -17.37 5.70 8.40
CA VAL A 108 -17.18 7.03 7.83
C VAL A 108 -17.06 6.86 6.32
N THR A 109 -17.45 7.88 5.56
CA THR A 109 -17.30 7.88 4.11
C THR A 109 -16.55 9.13 3.71
N ASN A 110 -15.56 8.99 2.82
CA ASN A 110 -14.76 10.10 2.28
C ASN A 110 -13.88 10.78 3.34
N ASN A 111 -13.29 10.01 4.26
CA ASN A 111 -12.22 10.51 5.11
C ASN A 111 -10.93 10.68 4.32
N THR A 112 -10.72 9.82 3.32
CA THR A 112 -9.55 9.87 2.43
C THR A 112 -10.00 10.07 0.99
N PHE A 113 -9.20 10.81 0.21
CA PHE A 113 -9.48 11.07 -1.20
C PHE A 113 -8.36 10.53 -2.09
N PRO A 114 -8.64 10.16 -3.36
CA PRO A 114 -7.58 9.82 -4.30
C PRO A 114 -6.59 10.98 -4.45
N PHE A 115 -5.31 10.70 -4.22
CA PHE A 115 -4.23 11.67 -4.37
C PHE A 115 -3.04 11.04 -5.09
N VAL A 116 -2.19 11.89 -5.67
CA VAL A 116 -0.91 11.47 -6.27
C VAL A 116 0.16 11.62 -5.21
N ARG A 117 0.87 10.54 -4.89
CA ARG A 117 2.02 10.62 -3.98
C ARG A 117 3.13 11.46 -4.61
N PRO A 118 3.79 12.34 -3.84
CA PRO A 118 4.94 13.08 -4.33
C PRO A 118 6.08 12.13 -4.71
N ASP A 119 6.75 12.44 -5.80
CA ASP A 119 8.03 11.81 -6.14
C ASP A 119 9.13 12.23 -5.14
N LYS A 120 10.19 11.43 -5.05
CA LYS A 120 11.39 11.78 -4.27
C LYS A 120 11.86 13.19 -4.59
N GLY A 121 11.92 14.05 -3.57
CA GLY A 121 12.40 15.43 -3.69
C GLY A 121 11.35 16.45 -4.16
N SER A 122 10.10 16.06 -4.41
CA SER A 122 9.01 17.01 -4.66
C SER A 122 8.38 17.47 -3.33
N SER A 123 8.41 18.79 -3.09
CA SER A 123 7.65 19.41 -2.00
C SER A 123 6.20 19.64 -2.45
N HIS A 124 5.26 19.61 -1.50
CA HIS A 124 3.86 19.92 -1.76
C HIS A 124 3.72 21.35 -2.28
N GLY A 125 3.62 21.52 -3.60
CA GLY A 125 3.05 22.73 -4.20
C GLY A 125 1.56 22.69 -3.91
N GLY A 126 1.09 23.57 -3.03
CA GLY A 126 -0.32 23.68 -2.67
C GLY A 126 -1.22 23.84 -3.89
N GLY A 127 -2.35 23.12 -3.84
CA GLY A 127 -3.66 23.44 -4.38
C GLY A 127 -3.76 24.13 -5.75
N ALA A 128 -4.44 23.42 -6.66
CA ALA A 128 -5.26 24.08 -7.69
C ALA A 128 -6.37 24.92 -7.06
#